data_AF-A0A7K3PIR3-F1
#
_entry.id   AF-A0A7K3PIR3-F1
#
_cell.length_a   1.000
_cell.length_b   1.000
_cell.length_c   1.000
_cell.angle_alpha   90.00
_cell.angle_beta   90.00
_cell.angle_gamma   90.00
#
_symmetry.space_group_name_H-M   'P 1'
#
loop_
_entity.id
_entity.type
_entity.pdbx_description
1 polymer ?
#
loop_
_entity_poly.entity_id
_entity_poly.type
_entity_poly.pdbx_seq_one_letter_code
_entity_poly.pdbx_strand_id
1 'polypeptide(L)'
;MTNPPLPSVQLAEAITAQLGQLRRHLAAAPPHEAAQLLAHVLDYDTGLLGEVTGIVETGSRFAKVNSERGLLPPEVWLALGRASNELNSVGTDLHEHTGSIQKVAAPAVASARPHAAPAASAMVMRRRR
;
A
#
# COMPACT_ATOMS: atom_id res chain seq x y z
N MET A 1 -23.15 34.41 -1.97
CA MET A 1 -23.47 33.12 -2.60
C MET A 1 -22.17 32.33 -2.65
N THR A 2 -22.05 31.25 -1.88
CA THR A 2 -20.88 30.37 -1.89
C THR A 2 -20.95 29.47 -3.12
N ASN A 3 -19.93 29.54 -3.97
CA ASN A 3 -19.82 28.65 -5.12
C ASN A 3 -19.56 27.22 -4.60
N PRO A 4 -20.30 26.19 -5.03
CA PRO A 4 -20.02 24.83 -4.59
C PRO A 4 -18.60 24.43 -5.05
N PRO A 5 -17.85 23.66 -4.23
CA PRO A 5 -16.52 23.21 -4.60
C PRO A 5 -16.57 22.39 -5.89
N LEU A 6 -15.53 22.51 -6.72
CA LEU A 6 -15.42 21.78 -7.98
C LEU A 6 -15.54 20.26 -7.73
N PRO A 7 -16.18 19.49 -8.62
CA PRO A 7 -16.32 18.04 -8.45
C PRO A 7 -15.01 17.30 -8.18
N SER A 8 -13.89 17.73 -8.80
CA SER A 8 -12.56 17.16 -8.59
C SER A 8 -12.00 17.44 -7.20
N VAL A 9 -12.32 18.59 -6.60
CA VAL A 9 -11.92 18.93 -5.23
C VAL A 9 -12.69 18.07 -4.23
N GLN A 10 -14.01 17.90 -4.45
CA GLN A 10 -14.82 17.01 -3.62
C GLN A 10 -14.34 15.55 -3.69
N LEU A 11 -13.90 15.09 -4.87
CA LEU A 11 -13.30 13.77 -5.03
C LEU A 11 -12.01 13.62 -4.21
N ALA A 12 -11.11 14.62 -4.26
CA ALA A 12 -9.87 14.58 -3.49
C ALA A 12 -10.12 14.56 -1.97
N GLU A 13 -11.11 15.32 -1.49
CA GLU A 13 -11.54 15.31 -0.09
C GLU A 13 -12.10 13.95 0.32
N ALA A 14 -12.96 13.36 -0.52
CA ALA A 14 -13.53 12.04 -0.28
C ALA A 14 -12.47 10.94 -0.21
N ILE A 15 -11.50 10.95 -1.14
CA ILE A 15 -10.36 10.03 -1.12
C ILE A 15 -9.57 10.22 0.18
N THR A 16 -9.26 11.45 0.56
CA THR A 16 -8.53 11.75 1.80
C THR A 16 -9.25 11.18 3.03
N ALA A 17 -10.58 11.33 3.10
CA ALA A 17 -11.38 10.77 4.17
C ALA A 17 -11.34 9.22 4.19
N GLN A 18 -11.45 8.58 3.01
CA GLN A 18 -11.35 7.13 2.85
C GLN A 18 -9.98 6.59 3.26
N LEU A 19 -8.89 7.27 2.89
CA LEU A 19 -7.53 6.94 3.34
C LEU A 19 -7.39 7.04 4.86
N GLY A 20 -7.99 8.07 5.46
CA GLY A 20 -8.06 8.21 6.91
C GLY A 20 -8.79 7.04 7.58
N GLN A 21 -9.86 6.52 6.95
CA GLN A 21 -10.59 5.35 7.42
C GLN A 21 -9.78 4.07 7.26
N LEU A 22 -9.15 3.86 6.10
CA LEU A 22 -8.28 2.71 5.83
C LEU A 22 -7.14 2.62 6.86
N ARG A 23 -6.52 3.75 7.19
CA ARG A 23 -5.49 3.82 8.25
C ARG A 23 -6.02 3.36 9.61
N ARG A 24 -7.25 3.73 9.98
CA ARG A 24 -7.88 3.30 11.24
C ARG A 24 -8.17 1.80 11.25
N HIS A 25 -8.64 1.26 10.14
CA HIS A 25 -8.86 -0.18 9.99
C HIS A 25 -7.56 -0.96 10.11
N LEU A 26 -6.51 -0.53 9.40
CA LEU A 26 -5.19 -1.16 9.49
C LEU A 26 -4.65 -1.19 10.92
N ALA A 27 -4.85 -0.11 11.70
CA ALA A 27 -4.40 -0.05 13.10
C ALA A 27 -5.15 -0.99 14.05
N ALA A 28 -6.38 -1.39 13.70
CA ALA A 28 -7.22 -2.28 14.50
C ALA A 28 -7.26 -3.72 13.97
N ALA A 29 -6.74 -3.97 12.77
CA ALA A 29 -6.85 -5.24 12.07
C ALA A 29 -6.01 -6.35 12.73
N PRO A 30 -6.53 -7.59 12.80
CA PRO A 30 -5.71 -8.75 13.14
C PRO A 30 -4.62 -8.99 12.07
N PRO A 31 -3.52 -9.69 12.39
CA PRO A 31 -2.33 -9.77 11.53
C PRO A 31 -2.60 -10.20 10.07
N HIS A 32 -3.50 -11.16 9.85
CA HIS A 32 -3.84 -11.65 8.51
C HIS A 32 -4.60 -10.60 7.68
N GLU A 33 -5.57 -9.90 8.30
CA GLU A 33 -6.30 -8.82 7.65
C GLU A 33 -5.38 -7.62 7.39
N ALA A 34 -4.50 -7.28 8.33
CA ALA A 34 -3.48 -6.25 8.13
C ALA A 34 -2.55 -6.58 6.95
N ALA A 35 -2.12 -7.84 6.83
CA ALA A 35 -1.30 -8.29 5.70
C ALA A 35 -2.06 -8.18 4.37
N GLN A 36 -3.35 -8.52 4.32
CA GLN A 36 -4.18 -8.35 3.12
C GLN A 36 -4.33 -6.87 2.74
N LEU A 37 -4.62 -6.00 3.72
CA LEU A 37 -4.71 -4.56 3.49
C LEU A 37 -3.39 -3.99 2.98
N LEU A 38 -2.27 -4.35 3.59
CA LEU A 38 -0.94 -3.91 3.16
C LEU A 38 -0.58 -4.42 1.76
N ALA A 39 -0.95 -5.66 1.42
CA ALA A 39 -0.72 -6.19 0.08
C ALA A 39 -1.41 -5.33 -1.00
N HIS A 40 -2.62 -4.83 -0.75
CA HIS A 40 -3.33 -3.94 -1.68
C HIS A 40 -2.83 -2.49 -1.65
N VAL A 41 -2.42 -1.99 -0.49
CA VAL A 41 -1.95 -0.60 -0.36
C VAL A 41 -0.57 -0.41 -0.99
N LEU A 42 0.33 -1.38 -0.78
CA LEU A 42 1.73 -1.31 -1.18
C LEU A 42 2.00 -1.89 -2.57
N ASP A 43 0.98 -2.45 -3.24
CA ASP A 43 1.08 -2.87 -4.64
C ASP A 43 1.41 -1.63 -5.49
N TYR A 44 2.55 -1.66 -6.16
CA TYR A 44 3.05 -0.52 -6.93
C TYR A 44 2.41 -0.43 -8.32
N ASP A 45 1.92 -1.55 -8.85
CA ASP A 45 1.36 -1.62 -10.20
C ASP A 45 -0.13 -1.27 -10.19
N THR A 46 -0.87 -1.71 -9.17
CA THR A 46 -2.33 -1.60 -9.11
C THR A 46 -2.87 -1.05 -7.78
N GLY A 47 -1.99 -0.83 -6.80
CA GLY A 47 -2.36 -0.40 -5.47
C GLY A 47 -2.29 1.11 -5.26
N LEU A 48 -2.61 1.50 -4.03
CA LEU A 48 -2.67 2.90 -3.62
C LEU A 48 -1.34 3.63 -3.80
N LEU A 49 -0.21 2.97 -3.51
CA LEU A 49 1.11 3.58 -3.67
C LEU A 49 1.41 3.93 -5.13
N GLY A 50 1.03 3.07 -6.08
CA GLY A 50 1.15 3.34 -7.51
C GLY A 50 0.33 4.55 -7.93
N GLU A 51 -0.95 4.61 -7.53
CA GLU A 51 -1.85 5.73 -7.83
C GLU A 51 -1.36 7.06 -7.26
N VAL A 52 -0.89 7.07 -6.00
CA VAL A 52 -0.31 8.27 -5.38
C VAL A 52 0.94 8.72 -6.13
N THR A 53 1.80 7.78 -6.54
CA THR A 53 2.98 8.10 -7.36
C THR A 53 2.57 8.73 -8.69
N GLY A 54 1.56 8.17 -9.36
CA GLY A 54 1.02 8.69 -10.62
C GLY A 54 0.41 10.09 -10.50
N ILE A 55 -0.27 10.39 -9.38
CA ILE A 55 -0.78 11.73 -9.08
C ILE A 55 0.37 12.73 -8.95
N VAL A 56 1.42 12.39 -8.18
CA VAL A 56 2.57 13.28 -7.99
C VAL A 56 3.35 13.48 -9.30
N GLU A 57 3.53 12.44 -10.09
CA GLU A 57 4.18 12.51 -11.40
C GLU A 57 3.38 13.41 -12.37
N THR A 58 2.06 13.25 -12.41
CA THR A 58 1.15 14.08 -13.20
C THR A 58 1.18 15.53 -12.73
N GLY A 59 1.20 15.75 -11.41
CA GLY A 59 1.39 17.08 -10.80
C GLY A 59 2.72 17.70 -11.17
N SER A 60 3.81 16.92 -11.22
CA SER A 60 5.13 17.39 -11.65
C SER A 60 5.12 17.83 -13.12
N ARG A 61 4.49 17.05 -14.01
CA ARG A 61 4.28 17.44 -15.42
C ARG A 61 3.46 18.72 -15.56
N PHE A 62 2.38 18.84 -14.80
CA PHE A 62 1.58 20.06 -14.74
C PHE A 62 2.41 21.26 -14.27
N ALA A 63 3.19 21.09 -13.21
CA ALA A 63 4.04 22.14 -12.66
C ALA A 63 5.10 22.59 -13.67
N LYS A 64 5.77 21.65 -14.34
CA LYS A 64 6.74 21.93 -15.40
C LYS A 64 6.16 22.86 -16.47
N VAL A 65 5.04 22.46 -17.07
CA VAL A 65 4.39 23.21 -18.16
C VAL A 65 4.00 24.62 -17.73
N ASN A 66 3.52 24.77 -16.50
CA ASN A 66 3.09 26.07 -15.98
C ASN A 66 4.27 26.92 -15.50
N SER A 67 5.37 26.33 -15.03
CA SER A 67 6.60 27.05 -14.72
C SER A 67 7.31 27.57 -15.97
N GLU A 68 7.36 26.79 -17.05
CA GLU A 68 7.89 27.24 -18.34
C GLU A 68 7.10 28.43 -18.92
N ARG A 69 5.82 28.56 -18.53
CA ARG A 69 4.93 29.68 -18.89
C ARG A 69 4.96 30.84 -17.89
N GLY A 70 5.73 30.75 -16.81
CA GLY A 70 5.79 31.76 -15.75
C GLY A 70 4.56 31.83 -14.84
N LEU A 71 3.69 30.82 -14.86
CA LEU A 71 2.47 30.74 -14.03
C LEU A 71 2.72 30.10 -12.66
N LEU A 72 3.77 29.27 -12.53
CA LEU A 72 4.17 28.66 -11.27
C LEU A 72 5.67 28.85 -11.01
N PRO A 73 6.10 29.00 -9.74
CA PRO A 73 7.52 29.00 -9.41
C PRO A 73 8.20 27.69 -9.84
N PRO A 74 9.39 27.72 -10.46
CA PRO A 74 10.14 26.51 -10.83
C PRO A 74 10.37 25.54 -9.67
N GLU A 75 10.44 26.04 -8.43
CA GLU A 75 10.61 25.26 -7.21
C GLU A 75 9.47 24.26 -7.01
N VAL A 76 8.26 24.57 -7.47
CA VAL A 76 7.11 23.66 -7.38
C VAL A 76 7.32 22.44 -8.28
N TRP A 77 7.81 22.65 -9.51
CA TRP A 77 8.18 21.55 -10.40
C TRP A 77 9.32 20.72 -9.81
N LEU A 78 10.37 21.37 -9.30
CA LEU A 78 11.50 20.66 -8.68
C LEU A 78 11.07 19.82 -7.48
N ALA A 79 10.22 20.37 -6.61
CA ALA A 79 9.70 19.66 -5.43
C ALA A 79 8.87 18.44 -5.84
N LEU A 80 7.93 18.59 -6.77
CA LEU A 80 7.09 17.49 -7.23
C LEU A 80 7.87 16.44 -8.02
N GLY A 81 8.85 16.85 -8.83
CA GLY A 81 9.75 15.93 -9.52
C GLY A 81 10.59 15.11 -8.54
N ARG A 82 11.13 15.74 -7.49
CA ARG A 82 11.86 15.02 -6.43
C ARG A 82 10.95 14.05 -5.68
N ALA A 83 9.76 14.50 -5.27
CA ALA A 83 8.81 13.65 -4.56
C ALA A 83 8.40 12.43 -5.41
N SER A 84 8.19 12.61 -6.72
CA SER A 84 7.89 11.50 -7.63
C SER A 84 9.04 10.48 -7.70
N ASN A 85 10.29 10.93 -7.77
CA ASN A 85 11.46 10.03 -7.77
C ASN A 85 11.62 9.28 -6.45
N GLU A 86 11.40 9.96 -5.32
CA GLU A 86 11.45 9.35 -3.99
C GLU A 86 10.36 8.30 -3.82
N LEU A 87 9.12 8.59 -4.24
CA LEU A 87 8.01 7.63 -4.20
C LEU A 87 8.26 6.41 -5.10
N ASN A 88 8.85 6.61 -6.28
CA ASN A 88 9.25 5.50 -7.15
C ASN A 88 10.33 4.61 -6.51
N SER A 89 11.28 5.21 -5.81
CA SER A 89 12.31 4.46 -5.07
C SER A 89 11.69 3.64 -3.95
N VAL A 90 10.80 4.26 -3.13
CA VAL A 90 10.05 3.56 -2.08
C VAL A 90 9.19 2.42 -2.65
N GLY A 91 8.54 2.64 -3.79
CA GLY A 91 7.76 1.62 -4.48
C GLY A 91 8.61 0.41 -4.90
N THR A 92 9.82 0.67 -5.38
CA THR A 92 10.78 -0.38 -5.75
C THR A 92 11.18 -1.21 -4.53
N ASP A 93 11.57 -0.54 -3.44
CA ASP A 93 11.97 -1.21 -2.19
C ASP A 93 10.83 -2.06 -1.60
N LEU A 94 9.60 -1.54 -1.66
CA LEU A 94 8.42 -2.25 -1.16
C LEU A 94 8.03 -3.43 -2.05
N HIS A 95 8.15 -3.30 -3.37
CA HIS A 95 7.87 -4.39 -4.31
C HIS A 95 8.70 -5.65 -4.00
N GLU A 96 9.97 -5.48 -3.60
CA GLU A 96 10.84 -6.59 -3.16
C GLU A 96 10.25 -7.37 -1.97
N HIS A 97 9.42 -6.70 -1.15
CA HIS A 97 8.83 -7.27 0.05
C HIS A 97 7.33 -7.60 -0.07
N THR A 98 6.64 -7.09 -1.10
CA THR A 98 5.22 -7.36 -1.36
C THR A 98 4.95 -8.85 -1.49
N GLY A 99 5.86 -9.63 -2.09
CA GLY A 99 5.72 -11.09 -2.18
C GLY A 99 5.74 -11.80 -0.81
N SER A 100 6.41 -11.25 0.20
CA SER A 100 6.38 -11.79 1.56
C SER A 100 5.07 -11.44 2.28
N ILE A 101 4.57 -10.22 2.07
CA ILE A 101 3.27 -9.78 2.62
C ILE A 101 2.13 -10.61 2.00
N GLN A 102 2.16 -10.83 0.70
CA GLN A 102 1.19 -11.66 -0.02
C GLN A 102 1.15 -13.10 0.50
N LYS A 103 2.30 -13.68 0.89
CA LYS A 103 2.34 -15.03 1.50
C LYS A 103 1.65 -15.09 2.86
N VAL A 104 1.73 -14.02 3.65
CA VAL A 104 1.01 -13.92 4.94
C VAL A 104 -0.48 -13.67 4.72
N ALA A 105 -0.82 -12.90 3.68
CA ALA A 105 -2.18 -12.59 3.27
C ALA A 105 -2.91 -13.75 2.58
N ALA A 106 -2.16 -14.71 2.04
CA ALA A 106 -2.70 -15.85 1.33
C ALA A 106 -3.49 -16.73 2.31
N PRO A 107 -4.76 -17.04 2.01
CA PRO A 107 -5.53 -17.95 2.85
C PRO A 107 -4.80 -19.28 2.95
N ALA A 108 -4.67 -19.80 4.17
CA ALA A 108 -4.12 -21.13 4.39
C ALA A 108 -4.96 -22.13 3.58
N VAL A 109 -4.38 -22.70 2.53
CA VAL A 109 -5.02 -23.81 1.81
C VAL A 109 -5.14 -24.93 2.82
N ALA A 110 -6.35 -25.16 3.31
CA ALA A 110 -6.67 -26.37 4.06
C ALA A 110 -6.38 -27.53 3.11
N SER A 111 -5.21 -28.16 3.26
CA SER A 111 -4.95 -29.44 2.65
C SER A 111 -5.97 -30.41 3.22
N ALA A 112 -7.07 -30.61 2.49
CA ALA A 112 -7.96 -31.73 2.66
C ALA A 112 -7.22 -33.01 2.25
N ARG A 113 -6.18 -33.38 2.99
CA ARG A 113 -5.79 -34.78 3.09
C ARG A 113 -6.67 -35.38 4.17
N PRO A 114 -7.43 -36.46 3.90
CA PRO A 114 -8.05 -37.21 4.97
C PRO A 114 -6.96 -37.56 5.99
N HIS A 115 -7.18 -37.17 7.24
CA HIS A 115 -6.34 -37.47 8.37
C HIS A 115 -6.06 -38.98 8.38
N ALA A 116 -4.90 -39.40 7.88
CA ALA A 116 -4.35 -40.68 8.27
C ALA A 116 -4.16 -40.60 9.79
N ALA A 117 -4.72 -41.58 10.50
CA ALA A 117 -4.72 -41.64 11.96
C ALA A 117 -3.32 -41.34 12.52
N PRO A 118 -3.20 -40.57 13.61
CA PRO A 118 -1.91 -40.24 14.18
C PRO A 118 -1.21 -41.53 14.64
N ALA A 119 -0.10 -41.87 14.00
CA ALA A 119 0.80 -42.91 14.49
C ALA A 119 1.40 -42.44 15.82
N ALA A 120 1.21 -43.23 16.88
CA ALA A 120 1.70 -42.93 18.21
C ALA A 120 3.24 -42.74 18.19
N SER A 121 3.70 -41.50 18.38
CA SER A 121 5.12 -41.23 18.61
C SER A 121 5.52 -41.78 19.98
N ALA A 122 6.47 -42.71 20.00
CA ALA A 122 7.06 -43.27 21.20
C ALA A 122 7.70 -42.16 22.05
N MET A 123 7.09 -41.83 23.19
CA MET A 123 7.72 -41.01 24.22
C MET A 123 8.88 -41.80 24.85
N VAL A 124 10.11 -41.41 24.54
CA VAL A 124 11.31 -41.90 25.23
C VAL A 124 11.35 -41.31 26.64
N MET A 125 10.96 -42.09 27.64
CA MET A 125 11.23 -41.78 29.05
C MET A 125 12.73 -41.84 29.32
N ARG A 126 13.35 -40.69 29.54
CA ARG A 126 14.74 -40.59 30.03
C ARG A 126 14.75 -40.84 31.54
N ARG A 127 15.07 -42.07 31.96
CA ARG A 127 15.30 -42.43 33.36
C ARG A 127 16.72 -42.00 33.76
N ARG A 128 16.86 -40.96 34.59
CA ARG A 128 18.14 -40.66 35.25
C ARG A 128 18.34 -41.66 36.40
N ARG A 129 19.53 -42.25 36.47
CA ARG A 129 20.06 -42.92 37.66
C ARG A 129 20.85 -41.92 38.47
#